data_AF-A0A1F8PE44-F1
#
_entry.id   AF-A0A1F8PE44-F1
#
_cell.length_a   1.000
_cell.length_b   1.000
_cell.length_c   1.000
_cell.angle_alpha   90.00
_cell.angle_beta   90.00
_cell.angle_gamma   90.00
#
_symmetry.space_group_name_H-M   'P 1'
#
loop_
_entity.id
_entity.type
_entity.pdbx_description
1 polymer ?
#
loop_
_entity_poly.entity_id
_entity_poly.type
_entity_poly.pdbx_seq_one_letter_code
_entity_poly.pdbx_strand_id
1 'polypeptide(L)'
;MHHTLRFYNRHRGCTLRLYMLWAKCTRIPLLGRLVRQIADSYGRNTHRAYLLTLPEAERLISIAGGVALGSCTCRSVFKNCENPVNAELLLGPSRHVLLETMPPDAREITSEAAKEILRDGHDRGLIHTILRCQGDFYAICNCCACCCVPLRLSKQYGIGAVLVRPKDIVQEFSEYQQAYRD
;
A
#
# COMPACT_ATOMS: atom_id res chain seq x y z
N MET A 1 1.85 -3.75 -18.50
CA MET A 1 2.35 -4.29 -17.21
C MET A 1 1.29 -4.37 -16.11
N HIS A 2 0.05 -3.87 -16.32
CA HIS A 2 -0.99 -3.85 -15.28
C HIS A 2 -1.73 -5.17 -15.01
N HIS A 3 -1.48 -6.24 -15.78
CA HIS A 3 -2.15 -7.53 -15.58
C HIS A 3 -1.86 -8.14 -14.20
N THR A 4 -0.62 -8.02 -13.71
CA THR A 4 -0.27 -8.51 -12.37
C THR A 4 -0.97 -7.70 -11.28
N LEU A 5 -1.04 -6.37 -11.42
CA LEU A 5 -1.73 -5.51 -10.46
C LEU A 5 -3.24 -5.81 -10.44
N ARG A 6 -3.85 -6.04 -11.60
CA ARG A 6 -5.26 -6.43 -11.72
C ARG A 6 -5.53 -7.79 -11.07
N PHE A 7 -4.68 -8.77 -11.34
CA PHE A 7 -4.76 -10.09 -10.69
C PHE A 7 -4.60 -9.98 -9.17
N TYR A 8 -3.61 -9.20 -8.72
CA TYR A 8 -3.36 -8.93 -7.31
C TYR A 8 -4.57 -8.27 -6.64
N ASN A 9 -5.15 -7.23 -7.25
CA ASN A 9 -6.30 -6.53 -6.70
C ASN A 9 -7.52 -7.45 -6.58
N ARG A 10 -7.75 -8.33 -7.56
CA ARG A 10 -8.83 -9.33 -7.53
C ARG A 10 -8.67 -10.38 -6.43
N HIS A 11 -7.45 -10.81 -6.15
CA HIS A 11 -7.17 -11.88 -5.17
C HIS A 11 -6.53 -11.36 -3.87
N ARG A 12 -6.57 -10.06 -3.63
CA ARG A 12 -5.80 -9.39 -2.59
C ARG A 12 -6.02 -9.98 -1.21
N GLY A 13 -7.28 -10.25 -0.87
CA GLY A 13 -7.60 -10.83 0.44
C GLY A 13 -6.98 -12.21 0.68
N CYS A 14 -6.95 -13.07 -0.34
CA CYS A 14 -6.29 -14.37 -0.26
C CYS A 14 -4.77 -14.22 -0.13
N THR A 15 -4.19 -13.36 -0.97
CA THR A 15 -2.74 -13.05 -0.96
C THR A 15 -2.27 -12.53 0.40
N LEU A 16 -3.04 -11.62 1.02
CA LEU A 16 -2.70 -11.08 2.34
C LEU A 16 -2.75 -12.15 3.44
N ARG A 17 -3.71 -13.08 3.41
CA ARG A 17 -3.75 -14.21 4.35
C ARG A 17 -2.54 -15.12 4.15
N LEU A 18 -2.17 -15.39 2.91
CA LEU A 18 -1.00 -16.20 2.57
C LEU A 18 0.30 -15.57 3.09
N TYR A 19 0.49 -14.25 2.93
CA TYR A 19 1.67 -13.55 3.48
C TYR A 19 1.75 -13.67 4.98
N MET A 20 0.64 -13.47 5.69
CA MET A 20 0.62 -13.61 7.15
C MET A 20 0.85 -15.05 7.61
N LEU A 21 0.39 -16.04 6.84
CA LEU A 21 0.65 -17.46 7.12
C LEU A 21 2.14 -17.78 6.95
N TRP A 22 2.73 -17.40 5.82
CA TRP A 22 4.16 -17.60 5.54
C TRP A 22 5.07 -16.86 6.51
N ALA A 23 4.66 -15.68 6.98
CA ALA A 23 5.40 -14.93 7.98
C ALA A 23 5.59 -15.72 9.28
N LYS A 24 4.66 -16.60 9.67
CA LYS A 24 4.81 -17.46 10.85
C LYS A 24 6.00 -18.42 10.72
N CYS A 25 6.38 -18.81 9.51
CA CYS A 25 7.55 -19.65 9.26
C CYS A 25 8.88 -18.98 9.67
N THR A 26 8.89 -17.65 9.83
CA THR A 26 10.07 -16.92 10.38
C THR A 26 10.38 -17.28 11.85
N ARG A 27 9.44 -17.92 12.55
CA ARG A 27 9.60 -18.36 13.94
C ARG A 27 10.11 -19.80 14.07
N ILE A 28 10.27 -20.52 12.95
CA ILE A 28 10.80 -21.88 12.96
C ILE A 28 12.29 -21.81 13.33
N PRO A 29 12.77 -22.56 14.35
CA PRO A 29 14.17 -22.63 14.70
C PRO A 29 15.04 -22.98 13.48
N LEU A 30 16.21 -22.35 13.36
CA LEU A 30 17.21 -22.54 12.28
C LEU A 30 16.78 -22.08 10.87
N LEU A 31 15.51 -22.25 10.47
CA LEU A 31 15.00 -21.82 9.16
C LEU A 31 14.50 -20.37 9.14
N GLY A 32 14.15 -19.80 10.29
CA GLY A 32 13.55 -18.48 10.39
C GLY A 32 14.39 -17.34 9.77
N ARG A 33 15.72 -17.43 9.86
CA ARG A 33 16.63 -16.44 9.23
C ARG A 33 16.54 -16.48 7.71
N LEU A 34 16.53 -17.68 7.12
CA LEU A 34 16.41 -17.86 5.68
C LEU A 34 15.06 -17.37 5.18
N VAL A 35 13.97 -17.73 5.88
CA VAL A 35 12.61 -17.27 5.55
C VAL A 35 12.54 -15.74 5.55
N ARG A 36 13.12 -15.07 6.57
CA ARG A 36 13.19 -13.60 6.60
C ARG A 36 13.96 -13.03 5.41
N GLN A 37 15.11 -13.61 5.06
CA GLN A 37 15.91 -13.14 3.92
C GLN A 37 15.16 -13.27 2.59
N ILE A 38 14.46 -14.39 2.38
CA ILE A 38 13.63 -14.61 1.19
C ILE A 38 12.47 -13.61 1.16
N ALA A 39 11.77 -13.44 2.28
CA ALA A 39 10.65 -12.50 2.41
C ALA A 39 11.10 -11.04 2.19
N ASP A 40 12.27 -10.66 2.72
CA ASP A 40 12.85 -9.34 2.51
C ASP A 40 13.26 -9.13 1.04
N SER A 41 13.79 -10.16 0.37
CA SER A 41 14.10 -10.10 -1.06
C SER A 41 12.84 -9.89 -1.90
N TYR A 42 11.79 -10.65 -1.60
CA TYR A 42 10.49 -10.48 -2.24
C TYR A 42 9.88 -9.09 -1.97
N GLY A 43 9.96 -8.61 -0.73
CA GLY A 43 9.49 -7.28 -0.36
C GLY A 43 10.23 -6.14 -1.07
N ARG A 44 11.53 -6.28 -1.30
CA ARG A 44 12.33 -5.29 -2.05
C ARG A 44 11.93 -5.20 -3.51
N ASN A 45 11.64 -6.34 -4.13
CA ASN A 45 11.54 -6.46 -5.59
C ASN A 45 10.10 -6.54 -6.10
N THR A 46 9.13 -6.90 -5.25
CA THR A 46 7.74 -7.15 -5.67
C THR A 46 6.74 -6.27 -4.94
N HIS A 47 6.58 -6.43 -3.63
CA HIS A 47 5.58 -5.66 -2.86
C HIS A 47 6.23 -4.87 -1.73
N ARG A 48 6.19 -3.54 -1.85
CA ARG A 48 6.83 -2.64 -0.90
C ARG A 48 5.89 -1.52 -0.49
N ALA A 49 5.98 -1.13 0.78
CA ALA A 49 5.32 0.02 1.33
C ALA A 49 6.36 1.04 1.78
N TYR A 50 6.06 2.32 1.55
CA TYR A 50 6.92 3.43 1.94
C TYR A 50 6.16 4.35 2.88
N LEU A 51 6.76 4.64 4.04
CA LEU A 51 6.19 5.57 5.02
C LEU A 51 6.17 6.99 4.46
N LEU A 52 5.04 7.66 4.64
CA LEU A 52 4.82 9.05 4.27
C LEU A 52 4.48 9.88 5.49
N THR A 53 4.95 11.12 5.49
CA THR A 53 4.36 12.19 6.30
C THR A 53 3.04 12.66 5.64
N LEU A 54 2.18 13.33 6.41
CA LEU A 54 0.94 13.90 5.86
C LEU A 54 1.21 14.86 4.69
N PRO A 55 2.17 15.82 4.77
CA PRO A 55 2.47 16.70 3.65
C PRO A 55 2.96 15.97 2.39
N GLU A 56 3.75 14.91 2.54
CA GLU A 56 4.18 14.10 1.40
C GLU A 56 2.98 13.38 0.76
N ALA A 57 2.09 12.80 1.57
CA ALA A 57 0.89 12.14 1.06
C ALA A 57 -0.03 13.12 0.31
N GLU A 58 -0.27 14.31 0.85
CA GLU A 58 -1.04 15.36 0.17
C GLU A 58 -0.38 15.81 -1.13
N ARG A 59 0.97 15.85 -1.18
CA ARG A 59 1.71 16.22 -2.39
C ARG A 59 1.61 15.15 -3.48
N LEU A 60 1.68 13.87 -3.11
CA LEU A 60 1.46 12.75 -4.04
C LEU A 60 0.06 12.82 -4.67
N ILE A 61 -0.99 13.13 -3.89
CA ILE A 61 -2.36 13.33 -4.42
C ILE A 61 -2.38 14.44 -5.48
N SER A 62 -1.69 15.56 -5.23
CA SER A 62 -1.60 16.66 -6.19
C SER A 62 -0.88 16.29 -7.50
N ILE A 63 0.04 15.32 -7.47
CA ILE A 63 0.82 14.90 -8.66
C ILE A 63 0.09 13.81 -9.45
N ALA A 64 -0.69 12.96 -8.78
CA ALA A 64 -1.22 11.71 -9.33
C ALA A 64 -2.13 11.85 -10.56
N GLY A 65 -2.71 13.03 -10.84
CA GLY A 65 -3.57 13.25 -12.01
C GLY A 65 -4.96 12.59 -11.95
N GLY A 66 -5.21 11.73 -10.95
CA GLY A 66 -6.50 11.13 -10.64
C GLY A 66 -6.43 10.29 -9.37
N VAL A 67 -7.54 10.20 -8.64
CA VAL A 67 -7.62 9.44 -7.38
C VAL A 67 -8.98 8.76 -7.24
N ALA A 68 -8.97 7.53 -6.72
CA ALA A 68 -10.18 6.82 -6.33
C ALA A 68 -10.09 6.35 -4.88
N LEU A 69 -11.21 6.41 -4.18
CA LEU A 69 -11.36 5.85 -2.84
C LEU A 69 -11.75 4.38 -2.96
N GLY A 70 -11.00 3.50 -2.31
CA GLY A 70 -11.30 2.07 -2.19
C GLY A 70 -11.32 1.59 -0.73
N SER A 71 -11.84 0.37 -0.54
CA SER A 71 -11.79 -0.28 0.77
C SER A 71 -10.38 -0.79 1.10
N CYS A 72 -9.97 -0.59 2.36
CA CYS A 72 -8.74 -1.14 2.91
C CYS A 72 -8.88 -2.66 3.03
N THR A 73 -8.26 -3.39 2.11
CA THR A 73 -8.35 -4.86 2.07
C THR A 73 -7.87 -5.49 3.38
N CYS A 74 -6.82 -4.93 4.01
CA CYS A 74 -6.31 -5.44 5.28
C CYS A 74 -7.37 -5.40 6.40
N ARG A 75 -8.11 -4.30 6.54
CA ARG A 75 -9.16 -4.18 7.57
C ARG A 75 -10.33 -5.09 7.27
N SER A 76 -10.77 -5.17 6.01
CA SER A 76 -11.86 -6.04 5.58
C SER A 76 -11.56 -7.53 5.83
N VAL A 77 -10.30 -7.94 5.66
CA VAL A 77 -9.85 -9.34 5.80
C VAL A 77 -9.67 -9.75 7.26
N PHE A 78 -9.01 -8.90 8.06
CA PHE A 78 -8.56 -9.27 9.41
C PHE A 78 -9.48 -8.77 10.53
N LYS A 79 -10.17 -7.63 10.35
CA LYS A 79 -11.15 -7.10 11.31
C LYS A 79 -10.67 -7.01 12.76
N ASN A 80 -9.40 -6.63 12.97
CA ASN A 80 -8.80 -6.51 14.32
C ASN A 80 -9.01 -5.11 14.96
N CYS A 81 -9.78 -4.21 14.33
CA CYS A 81 -10.05 -2.86 14.86
C CYS A 81 -11.27 -2.22 14.19
N GLU A 82 -11.84 -1.21 14.84
CA GLU A 82 -12.99 -0.41 14.37
C GLU A 82 -12.62 0.78 13.48
N ASN A 83 -11.38 0.87 13.00
CA ASN A 83 -10.96 1.96 12.10
C ASN A 83 -11.73 1.90 10.77
N PRO A 84 -11.99 3.05 10.12
CA PRO A 84 -12.73 3.12 8.86
C PRO A 84 -12.16 2.20 7.78
N VAL A 85 -13.03 1.48 7.08
CA VAL A 85 -12.63 0.62 5.97
C VAL A 85 -12.30 1.43 4.72
N ASN A 86 -12.99 2.54 4.46
CA ASN A 86 -12.72 3.45 3.34
C ASN A 86 -11.48 4.31 3.62
N ALA A 87 -10.30 3.77 3.37
CA ALA A 87 -9.05 4.34 3.84
C ALA A 87 -7.86 4.09 2.89
N GLU A 88 -8.16 3.62 1.68
CA GLU A 88 -7.17 3.41 0.62
C GLU A 88 -7.49 4.36 -0.54
N LEU A 89 -6.51 5.15 -0.93
CA LEU A 89 -6.58 6.12 -2.02
C LEU A 89 -5.77 5.55 -3.18
N LEU A 90 -6.46 4.97 -4.16
CA LEU A 90 -5.86 4.43 -5.37
C LEU A 90 -5.33 5.58 -6.23
N LEU A 91 -4.09 5.43 -6.67
CA LEU A 91 -3.41 6.36 -7.56
C LEU A 91 -3.26 5.67 -8.91
N GLY A 92 -3.64 6.34 -9.99
CA GLY A 92 -3.31 5.89 -11.34
C GLY A 92 -2.48 6.97 -12.01
N PRO A 93 -1.39 6.64 -12.72
CA PRO A 93 -0.67 7.63 -13.52
C PRO A 93 -1.55 8.28 -14.59
N SER A 94 -2.62 7.59 -14.99
CA SER A 94 -3.72 8.14 -15.75
C SER A 94 -5.05 7.63 -15.20
N ARG A 95 -6.14 8.37 -15.49
CA ARG A 95 -7.50 7.96 -15.16
C ARG A 95 -7.87 6.62 -15.78
N HIS A 96 -7.40 6.33 -16.99
CA HIS A 96 -7.67 5.05 -17.66
C HIS A 96 -7.05 3.87 -16.90
N VAL A 97 -5.77 3.98 -16.52
CA VAL A 97 -5.08 2.95 -15.73
C VAL A 97 -5.74 2.76 -14.35
N LEU A 98 -6.18 3.87 -13.73
CA LEU A 98 -6.95 3.81 -12.48
C LEU A 98 -8.24 2.99 -12.65
N LEU A 99 -9.01 3.27 -13.71
CA LEU A 99 -10.26 2.54 -14.00
C LEU A 99 -10.03 1.05 -14.26
N GLU A 100 -8.95 0.69 -14.94
CA GLU A 100 -8.64 -0.72 -15.25
C GLU A 100 -8.18 -1.54 -14.05
N THR A 101 -7.55 -0.88 -13.08
CA THR A 101 -6.88 -1.53 -11.95
C THR A 101 -7.69 -1.44 -10.66
N MET A 102 -8.67 -0.54 -10.57
CA MET A 102 -9.44 -0.36 -9.36
C MET A 102 -10.33 -1.58 -9.02
N PRO A 103 -10.53 -1.87 -7.74
CA PRO A 103 -11.54 -2.83 -7.27
C PRO A 103 -12.97 -2.39 -7.62
N PRO A 104 -13.94 -3.33 -7.70
CA PRO A 104 -15.34 -3.01 -7.99
C PRO A 104 -16.02 -2.06 -6.99
N ASP A 105 -15.53 -2.00 -5.75
CA ASP A 105 -16.05 -1.16 -4.67
C ASP A 105 -15.38 0.23 -4.61
N ALA A 106 -14.44 0.51 -5.51
CA ALA A 106 -13.78 1.80 -5.57
C ALA A 106 -14.59 2.83 -6.37
N ARG A 107 -14.46 4.10 -5.99
CA ARG A 107 -15.09 5.23 -6.68
C ARG A 107 -14.12 6.39 -6.82
N GLU A 108 -14.18 7.10 -7.94
CA GLU A 108 -13.40 8.33 -8.12
C GLU A 108 -13.84 9.41 -7.11
N ILE A 109 -12.87 10.20 -6.66
CA ILE A 109 -13.09 11.35 -5.78
C ILE A 109 -12.20 12.52 -6.22
N THR A 110 -12.48 13.72 -5.71
CA THR A 110 -11.63 14.88 -5.96
C THR A 110 -10.33 14.81 -5.15
N SER A 111 -9.32 15.54 -5.60
CA SER A 111 -8.05 15.69 -4.86
C SER A 111 -8.25 16.28 -3.48
N GLU A 112 -9.20 17.21 -3.33
CA GLU A 112 -9.57 17.86 -2.07
C GLU A 112 -10.17 16.83 -1.10
N ALA A 113 -11.16 16.04 -1.56
CA ALA A 113 -11.75 14.97 -0.77
C ALA A 113 -10.72 13.91 -0.35
N ALA A 114 -9.76 13.60 -1.23
CA ALA A 114 -8.68 12.68 -0.90
C ALA A 114 -7.76 13.23 0.21
N LYS A 115 -7.44 14.53 0.19
CA LYS A 115 -6.66 15.20 1.24
C LYS A 115 -7.41 15.26 2.57
N GLU A 116 -8.72 15.46 2.55
CA GLU A 116 -9.55 15.39 3.76
C GLU A 116 -9.51 13.99 4.40
N ILE A 117 -9.57 12.93 3.59
CA ILE A 117 -9.43 11.54 4.07
C ILE A 117 -8.04 11.27 4.65
N LEU A 118 -6.98 11.86 4.08
CA LEU A 118 -5.64 11.79 4.66
C LEU A 118 -5.59 12.46 6.02
N ARG A 119 -6.16 13.66 6.16
CA ARG A 119 -6.21 14.40 7.43
C ARG A 119 -7.01 13.66 8.49
N ASP A 120 -8.22 13.18 8.17
CA ASP A 120 -9.02 12.35 9.09
C ASP A 120 -8.25 11.10 9.52
N GLY A 121 -7.56 10.43 8.59
CA GLY A 121 -6.71 9.30 8.92
C GLY A 121 -5.56 9.67 9.87
N HIS A 122 -4.93 10.82 9.63
CA HIS A 122 -3.85 11.35 10.46
C HIS A 122 -4.34 11.65 11.89
N ASP A 123 -5.48 12.32 12.02
CA ASP A 123 -6.08 12.71 13.30
C ASP A 123 -6.51 11.48 14.12
N ARG A 124 -6.87 10.37 13.44
CA ARG A 124 -7.12 9.06 14.07
C ARG A 124 -5.85 8.29 14.44
N GLY A 125 -4.66 8.86 14.20
CA GLY A 125 -3.37 8.21 14.45
C GLY A 125 -3.02 7.11 13.45
N LEU A 126 -3.60 7.12 12.25
CA LEU A 126 -3.22 6.20 11.18
C LEU A 126 -1.93 6.68 10.49
N ILE A 127 -1.15 5.71 10.03
CA ILE A 127 0.13 5.97 9.35
C ILE A 127 -0.10 5.97 7.85
N HIS A 128 0.38 7.00 7.16
CA HIS A 128 0.29 7.07 5.69
C HIS A 128 1.42 6.24 5.06
N THR A 129 1.06 5.42 4.06
CA THR A 129 2.04 4.69 3.26
C THR A 129 1.68 4.73 1.79
N ILE A 130 2.64 4.92 0.89
CA ILE A 130 2.46 4.62 -0.54
C ILE A 130 2.91 3.19 -0.83
N LEU A 131 2.10 2.46 -1.61
CA LEU A 131 2.30 1.07 -1.95
C LEU A 131 2.83 0.95 -3.38
N ARG A 132 3.83 0.08 -3.55
CA ARG A 132 4.46 -0.26 -4.82
C ARG A 132 4.37 -1.75 -5.10
N CYS A 133 3.93 -2.12 -6.29
CA CYS A 133 3.81 -3.49 -6.78
C CYS A 133 4.53 -3.64 -8.11
N GLN A 134 5.56 -4.50 -8.18
CA GLN A 134 6.35 -4.77 -9.39
C GLN A 134 6.82 -3.51 -10.14
N GLY A 135 7.20 -2.48 -9.38
CA GLY A 135 7.65 -1.20 -9.94
C GLY A 135 6.57 -0.12 -9.99
N ASP A 136 5.29 -0.48 -9.91
CA ASP A 136 4.17 0.45 -10.04
C ASP A 136 3.65 0.96 -8.69
N PHE A 137 3.60 2.27 -8.54
CA PHE A 137 2.89 2.91 -7.43
C PHE A 137 1.38 2.89 -7.71
N TYR A 138 0.59 2.41 -6.76
CA TYR A 138 -0.84 2.18 -7.02
C TYR A 138 -1.78 2.71 -5.94
N ALA A 139 -1.32 2.95 -4.72
CA ALA A 139 -2.20 3.44 -3.67
C ALA A 139 -1.44 4.12 -2.53
N ILE A 140 -2.06 5.15 -1.94
CA ILE A 140 -1.79 5.61 -0.58
C ILE A 140 -2.75 4.89 0.36
N CYS A 141 -2.25 4.34 1.45
CA CYS A 141 -3.05 3.66 2.45
C CYS A 141 -2.90 4.35 3.82
N ASN A 142 -4.02 4.61 4.49
CA ASN A 142 -4.07 5.07 5.87
C ASN A 142 -4.08 3.84 6.78
N CYS A 143 -2.91 3.41 7.24
CA CYS A 143 -2.68 2.11 7.87
C CYS A 143 -2.80 2.14 9.40
N CYS A 144 -3.38 1.08 9.97
CA CYS A 144 -3.31 0.79 11.41
C CYS A 144 -2.35 -0.38 11.70
N ALA A 145 -1.72 -0.39 12.87
CA ALA A 145 -0.86 -1.50 13.30
C ALA A 145 -1.61 -2.84 13.52
N CYS A 146 -2.93 -2.78 13.76
CA CYS A 146 -3.77 -3.94 14.05
C CYS A 146 -3.95 -4.87 12.83
N CYS A 147 -4.14 -4.29 11.64
CA CYS A 147 -4.55 -5.02 10.44
C CYS A 147 -3.51 -4.95 9.31
N CYS A 148 -2.79 -3.84 9.17
CA CYS A 148 -1.90 -3.60 8.03
C CYS A 148 -0.82 -4.68 7.91
N VAL A 149 -0.78 -5.35 6.75
CA VAL A 149 0.15 -6.45 6.52
C VAL A 149 1.61 -5.97 6.51
N PRO A 150 2.02 -4.94 5.74
CA PRO A 150 3.39 -4.42 5.82
C PRO A 150 3.86 -4.07 7.24
N LEU A 151 3.02 -3.40 8.02
CA LEU A 151 3.33 -3.06 9.41
C LEU A 151 3.49 -4.31 10.29
N ARG A 152 2.62 -5.29 10.15
CA ARG A 152 2.70 -6.53 10.93
C ARG A 152 3.89 -7.39 10.53
N LEU A 153 4.17 -7.52 9.23
CA LEU A 153 5.35 -8.24 8.73
C LEU A 153 6.64 -7.63 9.26
N SER A 154 6.75 -6.29 9.21
CA SER A 154 7.90 -5.56 9.75
C SER A 154 7.99 -5.70 11.28
N LYS A 155 6.95 -5.32 12.03
CA LYS A 155 7.00 -5.25 13.49
C LYS A 155 6.96 -6.60 14.20
N GLN A 156 6.20 -7.59 13.69
CA GLN A 156 5.94 -8.85 14.41
C GLN A 156 6.80 -10.02 13.92
N TYR A 157 7.38 -9.92 12.72
CA TYR A 157 8.12 -11.01 12.09
C TYR A 157 9.53 -10.60 11.62
N GLY A 158 9.91 -9.32 11.80
CA GLY A 158 11.24 -8.83 11.46
C GLY A 158 11.55 -8.82 9.97
N ILE A 159 10.51 -8.81 9.12
CA ILE A 159 10.64 -8.66 7.67
C ILE A 159 10.66 -7.14 7.39
N GLY A 160 11.81 -6.52 7.63
CA GLY A 160 11.91 -5.06 7.64
C GLY A 160 11.83 -4.44 6.25
N ALA A 161 12.22 -5.16 5.20
CA ALA A 161 12.36 -4.56 3.87
C ALA A 161 11.01 -4.21 3.19
N VAL A 162 9.91 -4.80 3.66
CA VAL A 162 8.55 -4.53 3.13
C VAL A 162 8.01 -3.15 3.50
N LEU A 163 8.54 -2.51 4.55
CA LEU A 163 8.10 -1.19 5.01
C LEU A 163 9.30 -0.35 5.40
N VAL A 164 9.59 0.69 4.60
CA VAL A 164 10.75 1.55 4.80
C VAL A 164 10.36 3.02 4.74
N ARG A 165 11.16 3.90 5.36
CA ARG A 165 11.08 5.35 5.13
C ARG A 165 12.10 5.72 4.05
N PRO A 166 11.66 6.05 2.82
CA PRO A 166 12.55 6.56 1.77
C PRO A 166 12.98 8.00 2.07
N LYS A 167 14.06 8.48 1.45
CA LYS A 167 14.49 9.88 1.55
C LYS A 167 13.66 10.80 0.64
N ASP A 168 13.51 10.43 -0.64
CA ASP A 168 13.00 11.32 -1.69
C ASP A 168 11.77 10.76 -2.44
N ILE A 169 10.80 10.20 -1.70
CA ILE A 169 9.64 9.50 -2.31
C ILE A 169 8.74 10.38 -3.19
N VAL A 170 8.64 11.66 -2.87
CA VAL A 170 7.90 12.62 -3.70
C VAL A 170 8.55 12.77 -5.06
N GLN A 171 9.88 12.80 -5.11
CA GLN A 171 10.65 12.87 -6.35
C GLN A 171 10.50 11.57 -7.15
N GLU A 172 10.69 10.41 -6.50
CA GLU A 172 10.52 9.09 -7.14
C GLU A 172 9.11 8.92 -7.75
N PHE A 173 8.07 9.35 -7.02
CA PHE A 173 6.70 9.31 -7.54
C PHE A 173 6.45 10.32 -8.68
N SER A 174 7.09 11.49 -8.64
CA SER A 174 6.97 12.49 -9.71
C SER A 174 7.59 12.01 -11.02
N GLU A 175 8.77 11.39 -10.94
CA GLU A 175 9.44 10.77 -12.09
C GLU A 175 8.63 9.60 -12.65
N TYR A 176 8.08 8.76 -11.76
CA TYR A 176 7.14 7.71 -12.14
C TYR A 176 5.94 8.27 -12.91
N GLN A 177 5.33 9.35 -12.42
CA GLN A 177 4.18 9.98 -13.07
C GLN A 177 4.52 10.58 -14.43
N GLN A 178 5.70 11.18 -14.60
CA GLN A 178 6.16 11.71 -15.88
C GLN A 178 6.36 10.60 -16.91
N ALA A 179 7.01 9.51 -16.53
CA ALA A 179 7.29 8.37 -17.42
C ALA A 179 6.03 7.66 -17.97
N TYR A 180 4.85 7.91 -17.37
CA TYR A 180 3.56 7.37 -17.82
C TYR A 180 2.67 8.40 -18.53
N ARG A 181 3.10 9.67 -18.60
CA ARG A 181 2.42 10.72 -19.38
C ARG A 181 2.93 10.80 -20.83
N ASP A 182 4.17 10.37 -21.05
CA ASP A 182 4.82 10.22 -22.36
C ASP A 182 4.45 8.89 -23.03
#